data_AF-A0ABD0WF66-F1
#
_entry.id   AF-A0ABD0WF66-F1
#
_cell.length_a   1.000
_cell.length_b   1.000
_cell.length_c   1.000
_cell.angle_alpha   90.00
_cell.angle_beta   90.00
_cell.angle_gamma   90.00
#
_symmetry.space_group_name_H-M   'P 1'
#
loop_
_entity.id
_entity.type
_entity.pdbx_description
1 polymer ?
#
loop_
_entity_poly.entity_id
_entity_poly.type
_entity_poly.pdbx_seq_one_letter_code
_entity_poly.pdbx_strand_id
1 'polypeptide(L)'
;MGNYRTKLRKAGCAEVAINGGKMKMDQTFPLRRREIVEAKPLVKTLKERWPALFTERQLFAEFNRIATTNLDNYFFGAVDCYTPCFVTIFKSKKGSVGEKLAEIVPLIDSRKPDVTAVRTLVLQGLSVLLGDDPSNFYNTSFNSKTRGIPPAPHHPL
;
A
#
# COMPACT_ATOMS: atom_id res chain seq x y z
N MET A 1 -20.97 -18.14 -30.45
CA MET A 1 -21.20 -18.17 -28.99
C MET A 1 -19.93 -17.71 -28.26
N GLY A 2 -19.97 -16.59 -27.54
CA GLY A 2 -18.78 -16.06 -26.84
C GLY A 2 -18.44 -16.85 -25.58
N ASN A 3 -17.15 -17.18 -25.41
CA ASN A 3 -16.60 -17.91 -24.26
C ASN A 3 -17.05 -17.27 -22.92
N TYR A 4 -17.31 -18.11 -21.91
CA TYR A 4 -17.84 -17.74 -20.59
C TYR A 4 -17.05 -16.56 -19.96
N ARG A 5 -15.73 -16.55 -20.15
CA ARG A 5 -14.83 -15.47 -19.71
C ARG A 5 -15.18 -14.10 -20.32
N THR A 6 -15.57 -14.06 -21.59
CA THR A 6 -15.96 -12.83 -22.29
C THR A 6 -17.29 -12.30 -21.81
N LYS A 7 -18.21 -13.19 -21.43
CA LYS A 7 -19.51 -12.83 -20.83
C LYS A 7 -19.31 -12.19 -19.44
N LEU A 8 -18.46 -12.77 -18.60
CA LEU A 8 -18.14 -12.22 -17.28
C LEU A 8 -17.46 -10.84 -17.35
N ARG A 9 -16.61 -10.61 -18.36
CA ARG A 9 -16.00 -9.28 -18.58
C ARG A 9 -17.03 -8.23 -19.01
N LYS A 10 -17.99 -8.60 -19.88
CA LYS A 10 -19.09 -7.71 -20.29
C LYS A 10 -20.07 -7.41 -19.16
N ALA A 11 -20.23 -8.34 -18.22
CA ALA A 11 -21.09 -8.18 -17.04
C ALA A 11 -20.44 -7.35 -15.91
N GLY A 12 -19.22 -6.82 -16.10
CA GLY A 12 -18.58 -5.95 -15.11
C GLY A 12 -17.92 -6.68 -13.93
N CYS A 13 -17.74 -8.01 -13.99
CA CYS A 13 -17.04 -8.74 -12.93
C CYS A 13 -15.55 -8.37 -12.92
N ALA A 14 -15.09 -7.59 -11.95
CA ALA A 14 -13.70 -7.12 -11.85
C ALA A 14 -12.68 -8.27 -11.72
N GLU A 15 -13.10 -9.42 -11.17
CA GLU A 15 -12.25 -10.58 -10.91
C GLU A 15 -11.56 -11.14 -12.17
N VAL A 16 -12.23 -11.16 -13.32
CA VAL A 16 -11.66 -11.68 -14.57
C VAL A 16 -10.56 -10.77 -15.15
N ALA A 17 -10.64 -9.46 -14.89
CA ALA A 17 -9.61 -8.50 -15.30
C ALA A 17 -8.37 -8.57 -14.39
N ILE A 18 -8.58 -8.77 -13.08
CA ILE A 18 -7.52 -8.86 -12.08
C ILE A 18 -6.57 -10.05 -12.34
N ASN A 19 -7.12 -11.20 -12.75
CA ASN A 19 -6.29 -12.37 -13.10
C ASN A 19 -5.45 -12.13 -14.37
N GLY A 20 -5.92 -11.31 -15.32
CA GLY A 20 -5.14 -10.94 -16.50
C GLY A 20 -3.92 -10.07 -16.20
N GLY A 21 -4.03 -9.19 -15.19
CA GLY A 21 -2.91 -8.38 -14.71
C GLY A 21 -1.84 -9.22 -13.99
N LYS A 22 -2.25 -10.15 -13.13
CA LYS A 22 -1.34 -11.05 -12.40
C LYS A 22 -0.48 -11.89 -13.35
N MET A 23 -1.10 -12.56 -14.33
CA MET A 23 -0.38 -13.39 -15.31
C MET A 23 0.68 -12.61 -16.11
N LYS A 24 0.38 -11.36 -16.50
CA LYS A 24 1.33 -10.50 -17.24
C LYS A 24 2.49 -10.04 -16.37
N MET A 25 2.25 -9.77 -15.08
CA MET A 25 3.30 -9.38 -14.15
C MET A 25 4.27 -10.55 -13.93
N ASP A 26 3.75 -11.76 -13.73
CA ASP A 26 4.58 -12.94 -13.48
C ASP A 26 5.51 -13.25 -14.67
N GLN A 27 5.00 -13.16 -15.91
CA GLN A 27 5.80 -13.40 -17.12
C GLN A 27 6.87 -12.34 -17.38
N THR A 28 6.62 -11.10 -16.96
CA THR A 28 7.55 -9.97 -17.20
C THR A 28 8.57 -9.79 -16.09
N PHE A 29 8.51 -10.60 -15.02
CA PHE A 29 9.37 -10.44 -13.86
C PHE A 29 10.88 -10.42 -14.19
N PRO A 30 11.44 -11.37 -14.96
CA PRO A 30 12.88 -11.36 -15.26
C PRO A 30 13.32 -10.09 -15.99
N LEU A 31 12.53 -9.64 -16.96
CA LEU A 31 12.81 -8.44 -17.75
C LEU A 31 12.74 -7.18 -16.88
N ARG A 32 11.69 -7.05 -16.05
CA ARG A 32 11.51 -5.93 -15.13
C ARG A 32 12.60 -5.87 -14.08
N ARG A 33 12.93 -7.01 -13.47
CA ARG A 33 13.99 -7.10 -12.46
C ARG A 33 15.34 -6.67 -13.05
N ARG A 34 15.66 -7.13 -14.26
CA ARG A 34 16.88 -6.72 -14.97
C ARG A 34 16.91 -5.20 -15.17
N GLU A 35 15.84 -4.64 -15.72
CA GLU A 35 15.69 -3.19 -15.92
C GLU A 35 15.88 -2.41 -14.62
N ILE A 36 15.19 -2.79 -13.54
CA ILE A 36 15.24 -2.09 -12.25
C ILE A 36 16.65 -2.14 -11.64
N VAL A 37 17.28 -3.31 -11.64
CA VAL A 37 18.57 -3.51 -10.95
C VAL A 37 19.73 -2.92 -11.74
N GLU A 38 19.71 -3.03 -13.07
CA GLU A 38 20.77 -2.51 -13.93
C GLU A 38 20.62 -1.01 -14.17
N ALA A 39 19.43 -0.55 -14.58
CA ALA A 39 19.23 0.86 -14.97
C ALA A 39 18.97 1.78 -13.77
N LYS A 40 18.65 1.23 -12.58
CA LYS A 40 18.36 1.96 -11.34
C LYS A 40 17.50 3.23 -11.57
N PRO A 41 16.37 3.11 -12.29
CA PRO A 41 15.57 4.27 -12.66
C PRO A 41 14.94 4.92 -11.42
N LEU A 42 14.61 6.20 -11.54
CA LEU A 42 13.86 6.92 -10.51
C LEU A 42 12.51 6.24 -10.24
N VAL A 43 12.04 6.30 -8.98
CA VAL A 43 10.74 5.74 -8.56
C VAL A 43 9.60 6.30 -9.42
N LYS A 44 9.67 7.58 -9.80
CA LYS A 44 8.69 8.21 -10.69
C LYS A 44 8.60 7.48 -12.04
N THR A 45 9.74 7.20 -12.66
CA THR A 45 9.82 6.47 -13.94
C THR A 45 9.28 5.04 -13.82
N LEU A 46 9.58 4.36 -12.71
CA LEU A 46 9.02 3.03 -12.43
C LEU A 46 7.50 3.06 -12.28
N LYS A 47 6.96 4.09 -11.62
CA LYS A 47 5.51 4.25 -11.42
C LYS A 47 4.78 4.52 -12.72
N GLU A 48 5.38 5.29 -13.62
CA GLU A 48 4.83 5.56 -14.96
C GLU A 48 4.85 4.30 -15.84
N ARG A 49 5.97 3.56 -15.84
CA ARG A 49 6.18 2.40 -16.70
C ARG A 49 5.48 1.13 -16.20
N TRP A 50 5.47 0.93 -14.89
CA TRP A 50 4.95 -0.27 -14.22
C TRP A 50 4.00 0.11 -13.08
N PRO A 51 2.87 0.80 -13.35
CA PRO A 51 1.95 1.27 -12.31
C PRO A 51 1.41 0.12 -11.44
N ALA A 52 1.30 -1.08 -12.02
CA ALA A 52 0.88 -2.27 -11.30
C ALA A 52 1.81 -2.64 -10.14
N LEU A 53 3.12 -2.36 -10.20
CA LEU A 53 4.06 -2.61 -9.10
C LEU A 53 3.69 -1.85 -7.81
N PHE A 54 3.00 -0.73 -7.96
CA PHE A 54 2.59 0.15 -6.87
C PHE A 54 1.15 -0.14 -6.42
N THR A 55 0.61 -1.29 -6.79
CA THR A 55 -0.61 -1.84 -6.19
C THR A 55 -0.21 -2.76 -5.04
N GLU A 56 -0.95 -2.69 -3.94
CA GLU A 56 -0.74 -3.51 -2.74
C GLU A 56 -0.54 -4.99 -3.09
N ARG A 57 -1.48 -5.58 -3.85
CA ARG A 57 -1.42 -6.99 -4.27
C ARG A 57 -0.13 -7.36 -5.01
N GLN A 58 0.36 -6.49 -5.89
CA GLN A 58 1.58 -6.79 -6.65
C GLN A 58 2.83 -6.55 -5.81
N LEU A 59 2.83 -5.54 -4.94
CA LEU A 59 3.92 -5.32 -4.00
C LEU A 59 4.14 -6.58 -3.15
N PHE A 60 3.07 -7.14 -2.58
CA PHE A 60 3.12 -8.41 -1.86
C PHE A 60 3.63 -9.58 -2.72
N ALA A 61 3.11 -9.73 -3.93
CA ALA A 61 3.49 -10.82 -4.82
C ALA A 61 4.97 -10.76 -5.24
N GLU A 62 5.48 -9.56 -5.54
CA GLU A 62 6.87 -9.36 -5.94
C GLU A 62 7.83 -9.51 -4.78
N PHE A 63 7.47 -8.98 -3.62
CA PHE A 63 8.29 -9.17 -2.42
C PHE A 63 8.40 -10.65 -2.09
N ASN A 64 7.29 -11.40 -2.09
CA ASN A 64 7.33 -12.83 -1.85
C ASN A 64 8.13 -13.58 -2.93
N ARG A 65 8.07 -13.15 -4.19
CA ARG A 65 8.88 -13.75 -5.27
C ARG A 65 10.38 -13.54 -5.06
N ILE A 66 10.79 -12.37 -4.56
CA ILE A 66 12.21 -12.02 -4.38
C ILE A 66 12.76 -12.56 -3.06
N ALA A 67 12.04 -12.34 -1.96
CA ALA A 67 12.48 -12.62 -0.61
C ALA A 67 11.97 -13.96 -0.06
N THR A 68 11.08 -14.65 -0.78
CA THR A 68 10.43 -15.91 -0.34
C THR A 68 9.71 -15.79 1.01
N THR A 69 9.32 -14.56 1.38
CA THR A 69 8.67 -14.25 2.65
C THR A 69 7.36 -13.51 2.43
N ASN A 70 6.39 -13.78 3.31
CA ASN A 70 5.14 -13.05 3.34
C ASN A 70 5.39 -11.69 4.01
N LEU A 71 5.42 -10.63 3.19
CA LEU A 71 5.67 -9.27 3.67
C LEU A 71 4.63 -8.81 4.70
N ASP A 72 3.36 -9.20 4.53
CA ASP A 72 2.27 -8.77 5.41
C ASP A 72 2.52 -9.27 6.83
N ASN A 73 2.73 -10.59 6.96
CA ASN A 73 3.03 -11.24 8.23
C ASN A 73 4.33 -10.73 8.85
N TYR A 74 5.37 -10.54 8.02
CA TYR A 74 6.66 -10.09 8.51
C TYR A 74 6.61 -8.65 9.02
N PHE A 75 6.07 -7.73 8.21
CA PHE A 75 5.99 -6.32 8.53
C PHE A 75 5.10 -6.08 9.74
N PHE A 76 3.86 -6.58 9.70
CA PHE A 76 2.93 -6.35 10.80
C PHE A 76 3.29 -7.13 12.06
N GLY A 77 3.85 -8.33 11.93
CA GLY A 77 4.41 -9.06 13.07
C GLY A 77 5.57 -8.29 13.73
N ALA A 78 6.41 -7.62 12.94
CA ALA A 78 7.44 -6.74 13.48
C ALA A 78 6.84 -5.50 14.16
N VAL A 79 5.83 -4.84 13.56
CA VAL A 79 5.13 -3.70 14.18
C VAL A 79 4.54 -4.11 15.53
N ASP A 80 3.87 -5.26 15.60
CA ASP A 80 3.29 -5.76 16.84
C ASP A 80 4.37 -6.03 17.90
N CYS A 81 5.44 -6.73 17.52
CA CYS A 81 6.56 -7.06 18.39
C CYS A 81 7.24 -5.81 18.97
N TYR A 82 7.45 -4.78 18.13
CA TYR A 82 8.13 -3.55 18.53
C TYR A 82 7.20 -2.46 19.09
N THR A 83 5.88 -2.64 19.07
CA THR A 83 4.91 -1.67 19.61
C THR A 83 5.25 -1.22 21.04
N PRO A 84 5.60 -2.10 22.00
CA PRO A 84 5.99 -1.67 23.34
C PRO A 84 7.21 -0.74 23.35
N CYS A 85 8.19 -1.00 22.48
CA CYS A 85 9.39 -0.16 22.35
C CYS A 85 9.03 1.21 21.76
N PHE A 86 8.18 1.25 20.74
CA PHE A 86 7.70 2.52 20.17
C PHE A 86 6.94 3.36 21.19
N VAL A 87 6.05 2.75 21.98
CA VAL A 87 5.33 3.47 23.04
C VAL A 87 6.30 4.08 24.06
N THR A 88 7.36 3.36 24.44
CA THR A 88 8.41 3.90 25.33
C THR A 88 9.14 5.08 24.68
N ILE A 89 9.51 4.97 23.41
CA ILE A 89 10.15 6.07 22.66
C ILE A 89 9.20 7.28 22.61
N PHE A 90 7.92 7.08 22.30
CA PHE A 90 6.93 8.14 22.20
C PHE A 90 6.76 8.88 23.54
N LYS A 91 6.67 8.15 24.65
CA LYS A 91 6.59 8.74 26.01
C LYS A 91 7.86 9.52 26.41
N SER A 92 9.02 9.19 25.85
CA SER A 92 10.28 9.87 26.17
C SER A 92 10.47 11.22 25.47
N LYS A 93 9.72 11.48 24.39
CA LYS A 93 9.87 12.68 23.57
C LYS A 93 9.25 13.90 24.25
N LYS A 94 9.84 15.07 23.99
CA LYS A 94 9.44 16.37 24.55
C LYS A 94 9.26 17.40 23.44
N GLY A 95 8.76 18.59 23.79
CA GLY A 95 8.47 19.68 22.85
C GLY A 95 7.31 19.32 21.92
N SER A 96 7.20 20.02 20.79
CA SER A 96 6.05 19.89 19.87
C SER A 96 5.84 18.46 19.35
N VAL A 97 6.92 17.70 19.09
CA VAL A 97 6.83 16.28 18.71
C VAL A 97 6.27 15.45 19.87
N GLY A 98 6.76 15.69 21.09
CA GLY A 98 6.28 15.00 22.30
C GLY A 98 4.81 15.27 22.60
N GLU A 99 4.34 16.51 22.41
CA GLU A 99 2.93 16.90 22.57
C GLU A 99 2.01 16.10 21.63
N LYS A 100 2.36 16.05 20.34
CA LYS A 100 1.60 15.24 19.35
C LYS A 100 1.61 13.75 19.68
N LEU A 101 2.74 13.22 20.15
CA LEU A 101 2.85 11.81 20.53
C LEU A 101 2.07 11.49 21.81
N ALA A 102 1.97 12.44 22.75
CA ALA A 102 1.19 12.30 23.97
C ALA A 102 -0.31 12.17 23.71
N GLU A 103 -0.81 12.70 22.60
CA GLU A 103 -2.19 12.48 22.14
C GLU A 103 -2.41 11.07 21.57
N ILE A 104 -1.40 10.49 20.90
CA ILE A 104 -1.50 9.19 20.23
C ILE A 104 -1.37 8.02 21.22
N VAL A 105 -0.44 8.11 22.19
CA VAL A 105 -0.11 7.03 23.13
C VAL A 105 -1.34 6.48 23.89
N PRO A 106 -2.22 7.32 24.47
CA PRO A 106 -3.44 6.83 25.14
C PRO A 106 -4.40 6.09 24.20
N LEU A 107 -4.42 6.47 22.92
CA LEU A 107 -5.25 5.81 21.90
C LEU A 107 -4.72 4.40 21.59
N ILE A 108 -3.40 4.21 21.58
CA ILE A 108 -2.78 2.88 21.44
C ILE A 108 -3.20 2.00 22.61
N ASP A 109 -3.10 2.52 23.84
CA ASP A 109 -3.38 1.74 25.04
C ASP A 109 -4.86 1.34 25.17
N SER A 110 -5.78 2.21 24.76
CA SER A 110 -7.24 1.97 24.80
C SER A 110 -7.75 1.02 23.71
N ARG A 111 -7.04 0.88 22.59
CA ARG A 111 -7.45 0.06 21.45
C ARG A 111 -6.83 -1.34 21.38
N LYS A 112 -6.19 -1.82 22.45
CA LYS A 112 -5.50 -3.12 22.48
C LYS A 112 -6.23 -4.34 21.89
N PRO A 113 -7.57 -4.53 22.00
CA PRO A 113 -8.21 -5.66 21.34
C PRO A 113 -8.28 -5.53 19.80
N ASP A 114 -8.12 -4.33 19.24
CA ASP A 114 -8.09 -4.06 17.79
C ASP A 114 -6.64 -3.89 17.31
N VAL A 115 -6.05 -5.00 16.87
CA VAL A 115 -4.67 -5.07 16.37
C VAL A 115 -4.44 -4.12 15.18
N THR A 116 -5.41 -3.98 14.28
CA THR A 116 -5.28 -3.13 13.09
C THR A 116 -5.28 -1.65 13.47
N ALA A 117 -6.13 -1.24 14.41
CA ALA A 117 -6.14 0.12 14.92
C ALA A 117 -4.85 0.45 15.72
N VAL A 118 -4.33 -0.51 16.49
CA VAL A 118 -3.05 -0.34 17.19
C VAL A 118 -1.90 -0.13 16.20
N ARG A 119 -1.76 -1.00 15.18
CA ARG A 119 -0.74 -0.87 14.13
C ARG A 119 -0.82 0.49 13.43
N THR A 120 -2.04 0.92 13.11
CA THR A 120 -2.34 2.24 12.53
C THR A 120 -1.80 3.37 13.39
N LEU A 121 -2.12 3.40 14.67
CA LEU A 121 -1.70 4.46 15.59
C LEU A 121 -0.19 4.46 15.84
N VAL A 122 0.43 3.28 15.93
CA VAL A 122 1.89 3.14 16.06
C VAL A 122 2.60 3.71 14.83
N LEU A 123 2.13 3.36 13.63
CA LEU A 123 2.68 3.87 12.39
C LEU A 123 2.46 5.38 12.25
N GLN A 124 1.31 5.91 12.68
CA GLN A 124 1.05 7.35 12.75
C GLN A 124 2.02 8.07 13.71
N GLY A 125 2.28 7.49 14.88
CA GLY A 125 3.27 8.00 15.82
C GLY A 125 4.70 7.98 15.27
N LEU A 126 5.04 6.95 14.48
CA LEU A 126 6.32 6.89 13.79
C LEU A 126 6.50 8.05 12.79
N SER A 127 5.45 8.40 12.03
CA SER A 127 5.49 9.55 11.12
C SER A 127 5.81 10.84 11.89
N VAL A 128 5.09 11.08 13.00
CA VAL A 128 5.32 12.25 13.86
C VAL A 128 6.74 12.29 14.41
N LEU A 129 7.26 11.14 14.85
CA LEU A 129 8.61 11.01 15.39
C LEU A 129 9.70 11.34 14.35
N LEU A 130 9.47 11.00 13.09
CA LEU A 130 10.40 11.24 11.97
C LEU A 130 10.24 12.64 11.36
N GLY A 131 9.26 13.43 11.80
CA GLY A 131 8.97 14.76 11.26
C GLY A 131 8.09 14.75 10.01
N ASP A 132 7.49 13.62 9.67
CA ASP A 132 6.54 13.48 8.57
C ASP A 132 5.12 13.90 9.00
N ASP A 133 4.28 14.26 8.03
CA ASP A 133 2.88 14.56 8.26
C ASP A 133 2.07 13.27 8.53
N PRO A 134 1.55 13.08 9.76
CA PRO A 134 0.77 11.89 10.10
C PRO A 134 -0.55 11.79 9.32
N SER A 135 -1.08 12.90 8.81
CA SER A 135 -2.35 12.97 8.09
C SER A 135 -2.26 12.32 6.70
N ASN A 136 -1.05 12.31 6.14
CA ASN A 136 -0.78 11.80 4.79
C ASN A 136 -0.26 10.35 4.77
N PHE A 137 -0.11 9.72 5.93
CA PHE A 137 0.42 8.34 6.04
C PHE A 137 -0.37 7.33 5.19
N TYR A 138 -1.68 7.54 5.00
CA TYR A 138 -2.55 6.69 4.18
C TYR A 138 -2.66 7.08 2.70
N ASN A 139 -2.15 8.25 2.30
CA ASN A 139 -2.42 8.80 0.96
C ASN A 139 -1.39 8.38 -0.11
N THR A 140 -0.24 7.81 0.25
CA THR A 140 0.88 7.63 -0.69
C THR A 140 0.77 6.47 -1.68
N SER A 141 -0.32 5.70 -1.67
CA SER A 141 -0.60 4.68 -2.70
C SER A 141 -2.00 4.72 -3.32
N PHE A 142 -2.95 5.47 -2.74
CA PHE A 142 -4.37 5.38 -3.11
C PHE A 142 -4.89 6.50 -4.01
N ASN A 143 -4.10 7.54 -4.28
CA ASN A 143 -4.56 8.70 -5.06
C ASN A 143 -4.55 8.48 -6.59
N SER A 144 -5.04 7.32 -7.04
CA SER A 144 -5.41 7.06 -8.44
C SER A 144 -6.90 6.78 -8.61
N LYS A 145 -7.76 7.34 -7.76
CA LYS A 145 -9.21 7.34 -7.95
C LYS A 145 -9.75 8.76 -7.77
N THR A 146 -9.49 9.60 -8.77
CA THR A 146 -10.31 10.76 -9.21
C THR A 146 -9.54 11.52 -10.30
N ARG A 147 -9.33 10.90 -11.47
CA ARG A 147 -9.25 11.68 -12.71
C ARG A 147 -10.48 11.33 -13.53
N GLY A 148 -11.23 12.37 -13.83
CA GLY A 148 -12.64 12.34 -14.19
C GLY A 148 -12.97 11.34 -15.29
N ILE A 149 -14.09 10.64 -15.09
CA ILE A 149 -14.85 10.08 -16.19
C ILE A 149 -15.51 11.29 -16.85
N PRO A 150 -15.15 11.69 -18.08
CA PRO A 150 -15.95 12.68 -18.79
C PRO A 150 -17.32 12.05 -19.09
N PRO A 151 -18.42 12.81 -18.93
CA PRO A 151 -19.75 12.28 -19.23
C PRO A 151 -19.82 11.84 -20.69
N ALA A 152 -20.49 10.70 -20.91
CA ALA A 152 -20.64 10.10 -22.24
C ALA A 152 -21.33 11.09 -23.20
N PRO A 153 -20.90 11.16 -24.47
CA PRO A 153 -21.56 12.00 -25.45
C PRO A 153 -22.98 11.49 -25.70
N HIS A 154 -23.95 12.39 -25.52
CA HIS A 154 -25.33 12.15 -25.95
C HIS A 154 -25.36 12.08 -27.48
N HIS A 155 -25.67 10.90 -28.01
CA HIS A 155 -26.12 10.79 -29.40
C HIS A 155 -27.61 11.12 -29.46
N PRO A 156 -28.05 12.08 -30.29
CA PRO A 156 -29.46 12.20 -30.65
C PRO A 156 -29.85 11.07 -31.62
N LEU A 157 -31.11 10.64 -31.50
CA LEU A 157 -31.78 9.75 -32.46
C LEU A 157 -31.94 10.42 -33.83
#